data_AF-A0A7L3X602-F1
#
_entry.id   AF-A0A7L3X602-F1
#
_cell.length_a   1.000
_cell.length_b   1.000
_cell.length_c   1.000
_cell.angle_alpha   90.00
_cell.angle_beta   90.00
_cell.angle_gamma   90.00
#
_symmetry.space_group_name_H-M   'P 1'
#
loop_
_entity.id
_entity.type
_entity.pdbx_description
1 polymer ?
#
loop_
_entity_poly.entity_id
_entity_poly.type
_entity_poly.pdbx_seq_one_letter_code
_entity_poly.pdbx_strand_id
1 'polypeptide(L)'
;LSYIKIMDVGRSYLVNRVMDHIQSRIVYYLMNIHVTPRSIYLCRHGESELNLKGRIGGDPGLSVRGKEFAKSLAQFINEQNIKDLKVWTSQMKRTIQTAEALGVPYEQWKVLNEIDA
;
A
#
# COMPACT_ATOMS: atom_id res chain seq x y z
N LEU A 1 21.96 -15.02 26.87
CA LEU A 1 21.90 -14.79 25.42
C LEU A 1 20.63 -14.01 25.10
N SER A 2 20.73 -13.00 24.24
CA SER A 2 19.58 -12.27 23.69
C SER A 2 19.21 -12.91 22.36
N TYR A 3 17.97 -13.40 22.23
CA TYR A 3 17.56 -14.13 21.04
C TYR A 3 16.04 -14.15 20.87
N ILE A 4 15.60 -14.47 19.66
CA ILE A 4 14.23 -14.82 19.31
C ILE A 4 14.23 -16.19 18.63
N LYS A 5 13.31 -17.07 19.04
CA LYS A 5 13.03 -18.35 18.39
C LYS A 5 11.63 -18.26 17.76
N ILE A 6 11.57 -18.38 16.44
CA ILE A 6 10.33 -18.43 15.67
C ILE A 6 9.98 -19.91 15.50
N MET A 7 8.78 -20.31 15.93
CA MET A 7 8.34 -21.70 15.93
C MET A 7 7.13 -21.85 15.00
N ASP A 8 7.10 -22.97 14.28
CA ASP A 8 6.04 -23.33 13.33
C ASP A 8 5.71 -22.21 12.34
N VAL A 9 6.74 -21.62 11.73
CA VAL A 9 6.60 -20.59 10.69
C VAL A 9 5.82 -19.36 11.18
N GLY A 10 6.07 -18.95 12.43
CA GLY A 10 5.49 -17.74 13.01
C GLY A 10 4.16 -17.95 13.74
N ARG A 11 3.75 -19.20 14.01
CA ARG A 11 2.59 -19.47 14.89
C ARG A 11 2.89 -19.14 16.35
N SER A 12 4.14 -19.30 16.79
CA SER A 12 4.56 -18.94 18.14
C SER A 12 6.00 -18.43 18.18
N TYR A 13 6.28 -17.62 19.21
CA TYR A 13 7.55 -16.92 19.37
C TYR A 13 8.03 -17.06 20.81
N LEU A 14 9.32 -17.32 20.97
CA LEU A 14 10.00 -17.21 22.27
C LEU A 14 11.06 -16.12 22.17
N VAL A 15 10.90 -15.06 22.94
CA VAL A 15 11.78 -13.89 22.95
C VAL A 15 12.46 -13.83 24.32
N ASN A 16 13.79 -13.73 24.34
CA ASN A 16 14.56 -13.72 25.58
C ASN A 16 15.56 -12.55 25.60
N ARG A 17 15.53 -11.78 26.70
CA ARG A 17 16.47 -10.69 27.02
C ARG A 17 16.67 -9.67 25.89
N VAL A 18 15.61 -9.00 25.47
CA VAL A 18 15.71 -7.85 24.54
C VAL A 18 16.38 -6.69 25.27
N MET A 19 17.55 -6.24 24.81
CA MET A 19 18.40 -5.29 25.57
C MET A 19 18.27 -3.84 25.10
N ASP A 20 17.84 -3.62 23.87
CA ASP A 20 17.87 -2.31 23.24
C ASP A 20 16.72 -2.09 22.24
N HIS A 21 16.66 -0.86 21.72
CA HIS A 21 15.65 -0.46 20.76
C HIS A 21 15.77 -1.23 19.44
N ILE A 22 16.99 -1.52 18.96
CA ILE A 22 17.17 -2.21 17.67
C ILE A 22 16.68 -3.66 17.75
N GLN A 23 16.98 -4.38 18.82
CA GLN A 23 16.48 -5.72 19.09
C GLN A 23 14.95 -5.74 19.21
N SER A 24 14.36 -4.74 19.89
CA SER A 24 12.90 -4.59 19.96
C SER A 24 12.27 -4.44 18.56
N ARG A 25 12.88 -3.63 17.68
CA ARG A 25 12.41 -3.44 16.30
C ARG A 25 12.59 -4.70 15.44
N ILE A 26 13.67 -5.45 15.64
CA ILE A 26 13.90 -6.75 14.97
C ILE A 26 12.81 -7.75 15.38
N VAL A 27 12.52 -7.88 16.68
CA VAL A 27 11.46 -8.75 17.19
C VAL A 27 10.11 -8.35 16.59
N TYR A 28 9.76 -7.06 16.63
CA TYR A 28 8.52 -6.55 16.04
C TYR A 28 8.41 -6.90 14.55
N TYR A 29 9.48 -6.70 13.77
CA TYR A 29 9.48 -7.02 12.34
C TYR A 29 9.25 -8.51 12.10
N LEU A 30 9.99 -9.37 12.80
CA LEU A 30 9.90 -10.83 12.65
C LEU A 30 8.53 -11.39 13.05
N MET A 31 7.81 -10.73 13.96
CA MET A 31 6.45 -11.11 14.35
C MET A 31 5.39 -10.73 13.31
N ASN A 32 5.68 -9.83 12.37
CA ASN A 32 4.72 -9.33 11.38
C ASN A 32 4.97 -9.84 9.95
N ILE A 33 6.05 -10.60 9.71
CA ILE A 33 6.30 -11.23 8.41
C ILE A 33 5.55 -12.56 8.29
N HIS A 34 5.23 -12.94 7.06
CA HIS A 34 4.64 -14.25 6.76
C HIS A 34 5.11 -14.74 5.39
N VAL A 35 5.22 -16.06 5.25
CA VAL A 35 5.73 -16.74 4.03
C VAL A 35 4.62 -17.17 3.08
N THR A 36 3.35 -16.90 3.40
CA THR A 36 2.25 -17.24 2.49
C THR A 36 2.37 -16.46 1.19
N PRO A 37 2.31 -17.13 0.02
CA PRO A 37 2.37 -16.48 -1.28
C PRO A 37 1.30 -15.41 -1.43
N ARG A 38 1.69 -14.21 -1.88
CA ARG A 38 0.78 -13.11 -2.21
C ARG A 38 1.40 -12.20 -3.26
N SER A 39 0.55 -11.51 -4.01
CA SER A 39 0.96 -10.47 -4.94
C SER A 39 0.73 -9.08 -4.33
N ILE A 40 1.68 -8.18 -4.48
CA ILE A 40 1.55 -6.77 -4.12
C ILE A 40 1.66 -5.96 -5.42
N TYR A 41 0.60 -5.23 -5.75
CA TYR A 41 0.55 -4.36 -6.92
C TYR A 41 0.77 -2.92 -6.48
N LEU A 42 1.71 -2.23 -7.14
CA LEU A 42 2.00 -0.83 -6.88
C LEU A 42 1.80 -0.05 -8.16
N CYS A 43 0.99 1.00 -8.08
CA CYS A 43 0.85 1.99 -9.15
C CYS A 43 0.68 3.38 -8.53
N ARG A 44 0.94 4.42 -9.32
CA ARG A 44 0.55 5.79 -8.96
C ARG A 44 -0.94 5.99 -9.24
N HIS A 45 -1.49 7.10 -8.76
CA HIS A 45 -2.75 7.61 -9.27
C HIS A 45 -2.69 7.83 -10.78
N GLY A 46 -3.85 7.82 -11.45
CA GLY A 46 -3.94 8.27 -12.84
C GLY A 46 -3.41 9.71 -13.01
N GLU A 47 -2.98 10.07 -14.21
CA GLU A 47 -2.46 11.42 -14.50
C GLU A 47 -3.40 12.52 -13.95
N SER A 48 -2.84 13.51 -13.26
CA SER A 48 -3.61 14.61 -12.66
C SER A 48 -3.44 15.93 -13.42
N GLU A 49 -4.33 16.89 -13.15
CA GLU A 49 -4.28 18.25 -13.74
C GLU A 49 -2.96 18.99 -13.47
N LEU A 50 -2.31 18.75 -12.32
CA LEU A 50 -1.00 19.36 -12.05
C LEU A 50 0.15 18.63 -12.76
N ASN A 51 0.02 17.33 -13.05
CA ASN A 51 1.04 16.63 -13.83
C ASN A 51 1.11 17.20 -15.26
N LEU A 52 -0.04 17.51 -15.87
CA LEU A 52 -0.09 18.20 -17.18
C LEU A 52 0.64 19.54 -17.18
N LYS A 53 0.66 20.22 -16.03
CA LYS A 53 1.32 21.53 -15.84
C LYS A 53 2.75 21.40 -15.32
N GLY A 54 3.28 20.19 -15.13
CA GLY A 54 4.60 19.97 -14.55
C GLY A 54 4.74 20.46 -13.10
N ARG A 55 3.63 20.59 -12.37
CA ARG A 55 3.62 21.10 -10.98
C ARG A 55 3.61 19.94 -9.99
N ILE A 56 4.38 20.11 -8.91
CA ILE A 56 4.47 19.17 -7.79
C ILE A 56 3.49 19.53 -6.67
N GLY A 57 3.14 18.54 -5.84
CA GLY A 57 2.28 18.72 -4.66
C GLY A 57 0.80 18.99 -4.99
N GLY A 58 0.11 19.61 -4.03
CA GLY A 58 -1.30 19.95 -4.11
C GLY A 58 -2.25 18.74 -4.10
N ASP A 59 -3.53 19.02 -4.28
CA ASP A 59 -4.58 17.99 -4.32
C ASP A 59 -5.48 18.07 -5.58
N PRO A 60 -4.89 18.00 -6.79
CA PRO A 60 -5.66 18.01 -8.03
C PRO A 60 -6.46 16.71 -8.20
N GLY A 61 -7.54 16.82 -8.96
CA GLY A 61 -8.20 15.65 -9.52
C GLY A 61 -7.47 15.05 -10.73
N LEU A 62 -7.99 13.94 -11.21
CA LEU A 62 -7.53 13.27 -12.43
C LEU A 62 -7.81 14.10 -13.69
N SER A 63 -6.86 14.07 -14.62
CA SER A 63 -7.05 14.48 -16.01
C SER A 63 -7.98 13.51 -16.73
N VAL A 64 -8.36 13.82 -17.98
CA VAL A 64 -9.14 12.90 -18.83
C VAL A 64 -8.40 11.56 -19.00
N ARG A 65 -7.10 11.60 -19.32
CA ARG A 65 -6.25 10.41 -19.45
C ARG A 65 -6.08 9.68 -18.12
N GLY A 66 -6.05 10.41 -17.00
CA GLY A 66 -6.02 9.81 -15.66
C GLY A 66 -7.28 8.98 -15.36
N LYS A 67 -8.45 9.44 -15.79
CA LYS A 67 -9.71 8.69 -15.65
C LYS A 67 -9.75 7.47 -16.57
N GLU A 68 -9.19 7.56 -17.77
CA GLU A 68 -9.02 6.41 -18.68
C GLU A 68 -8.10 5.35 -18.05
N PHE A 69 -6.96 5.77 -17.48
CA PHE A 69 -6.09 4.88 -16.73
C PHE A 69 -6.83 4.16 -15.60
N ALA A 70 -7.64 4.88 -14.81
CA ALA A 70 -8.40 4.29 -13.72
C ALA A 70 -9.37 3.19 -14.20
N LYS A 71 -10.01 3.39 -15.36
CA LYS A 71 -10.87 2.37 -15.99
C LYS A 71 -10.06 1.16 -16.45
N SER A 72 -8.92 1.39 -17.12
CA SER A 72 -8.04 0.30 -17.56
C SER A 72 -7.46 -0.48 -16.38
N LEU A 73 -7.17 0.20 -15.27
CA LEU A 73 -6.72 -0.43 -14.03
C LEU A 73 -7.83 -1.33 -13.45
N ALA A 74 -9.08 -0.85 -13.42
CA ALA A 74 -10.22 -1.66 -12.99
C ALA A 74 -10.37 -2.93 -13.83
N GLN A 75 -10.27 -2.81 -15.16
CA GLN A 75 -10.30 -3.96 -16.05
C GLN A 75 -9.14 -4.93 -15.76
N PHE A 76 -7.91 -4.43 -15.68
CA PHE A 76 -6.73 -5.23 -15.38
C PHE A 76 -6.88 -6.01 -14.07
N ILE A 77 -7.31 -5.35 -12.99
CA ILE A 77 -7.47 -5.98 -11.68
C ILE A 77 -8.57 -7.04 -11.70
N ASN A 78 -9.68 -6.80 -12.40
CA ASN A 78 -10.74 -7.79 -12.56
C ASN A 78 -10.24 -9.04 -13.31
N GLU A 79 -9.42 -8.85 -14.35
CA GLU A 79 -8.81 -9.96 -15.11
C GLU A 79 -7.82 -10.80 -14.28
N GLN A 80 -7.17 -10.20 -13.27
CA GLN A 80 -6.29 -10.94 -12.36
C GLN A 80 -7.07 -11.88 -11.41
N ASN A 81 -8.39 -11.71 -11.25
CA ASN A 81 -9.24 -12.52 -10.38
C ASN A 81 -8.68 -12.72 -8.96
N ILE A 82 -8.23 -11.62 -8.34
CA ILE A 82 -7.55 -11.62 -7.04
C ILE A 82 -8.59 -11.84 -5.93
N LYS A 83 -8.48 -12.97 -5.22
CA LYS A 83 -9.28 -13.23 -4.04
C LYS A 83 -8.91 -12.28 -2.89
N ASP A 84 -9.92 -11.74 -2.20
CA ASP A 84 -9.78 -10.90 -1.00
C ASP A 84 -8.88 -9.66 -1.23
N LEU A 85 -8.94 -9.06 -2.42
CA LEU A 85 -8.18 -7.87 -2.79
C LEU A 85 -8.35 -6.75 -1.75
N LYS A 86 -7.22 -6.22 -1.26
CA LYS A 86 -7.16 -5.01 -0.44
C LYS A 86 -6.62 -3.85 -1.28
N VAL A 87 -7.38 -2.77 -1.34
CA VAL A 87 -6.99 -1.55 -2.07
C VAL A 87 -6.70 -0.45 -1.06
N TRP A 88 -5.51 0.14 -1.15
CA TRP A 88 -5.10 1.26 -0.32
C TRP A 88 -4.81 2.48 -1.17
N THR A 89 -5.29 3.64 -0.73
CA THR A 89 -5.01 4.93 -1.35
C THR A 89 -4.37 5.87 -0.33
N SER A 90 -3.81 6.97 -0.81
CA SER A 90 -3.58 8.12 0.07
C SER A 90 -4.90 8.83 0.37
N GLN A 91 -4.84 9.93 1.11
CA GLN A 91 -5.99 10.82 1.31
C GLN A 91 -6.13 11.86 0.17
N MET A 92 -5.28 11.80 -0.85
CA MET A 92 -5.28 12.76 -1.95
C MET A 92 -6.30 12.37 -3.01
N LYS A 93 -7.07 13.34 -3.47
CA LYS A 93 -8.19 13.22 -4.42
C LYS A 93 -7.86 12.37 -5.63
N ARG A 94 -6.69 12.56 -6.24
CA ARG A 94 -6.24 11.78 -7.40
C ARG A 94 -6.12 10.27 -7.13
N THR A 95 -5.65 9.86 -5.96
CA THR A 95 -5.56 8.43 -5.60
C THR A 95 -6.94 7.85 -5.32
N ILE A 96 -7.79 8.62 -4.63
CA ILE A 96 -9.18 8.26 -4.31
C ILE A 96 -9.99 8.07 -5.60
N GLN A 97 -9.95 9.04 -6.52
CA GLN A 97 -10.64 8.96 -7.81
C GLN A 97 -10.16 7.80 -8.69
N THR A 98 -8.87 7.43 -8.56
CA THR A 98 -8.35 6.25 -9.25
C THR A 98 -8.98 4.98 -8.66
N ALA A 99 -9.06 4.89 -7.34
CA ALA A 99 -9.64 3.73 -6.64
C ALA A 99 -11.15 3.60 -6.79
N GLU A 100 -11.89 4.70 -6.84
CA GLU A 100 -13.33 4.72 -7.07
C GLU A 100 -13.72 3.98 -8.36
N ALA A 101 -12.88 4.05 -9.40
CA ALA A 101 -13.12 3.36 -10.66
C ALA A 101 -13.04 1.83 -10.56
N LEU A 102 -12.37 1.28 -9.52
CA LEU A 102 -12.27 -0.17 -9.32
C LEU A 102 -13.59 -0.77 -8.81
N GLY A 103 -14.50 0.02 -8.23
CA GLY A 103 -15.78 -0.47 -7.73
C GLY A 103 -15.68 -1.43 -6.55
N VAL A 104 -14.54 -1.46 -5.85
CA VAL A 104 -14.30 -2.28 -4.65
C VAL A 104 -14.02 -1.40 -3.43
N PRO A 105 -14.21 -1.90 -2.20
CA PRO A 105 -13.82 -1.17 -1.00
C PRO A 105 -12.33 -0.85 -0.99
N TYR A 106 -11.99 0.37 -0.57
CA TYR A 106 -10.61 0.83 -0.41
C TYR A 106 -10.43 1.56 0.92
N GLU A 107 -9.22 1.55 1.45
CA GLU A 107 -8.85 2.22 2.70
C GLU A 107 -7.91 3.40 2.39
N GLN A 108 -8.18 4.55 3.01
CA GLN A 108 -7.38 5.76 2.81
C GLN A 108 -6.38 5.92 3.95
N TRP A 109 -5.10 6.05 3.61
CA TRP A 109 -4.01 6.14 4.58
C TRP A 109 -3.27 7.47 4.43
N LYS A 110 -3.30 8.31 5.47
CA LYS A 110 -2.57 9.59 5.48
C LYS A 110 -1.07 9.42 5.27
N VAL A 111 -0.50 8.32 5.77
CA VAL A 111 0.93 7.98 5.60
C VAL A 111 1.33 7.66 4.15
N LEU A 112 0.35 7.43 3.26
CA LEU A 112 0.57 7.25 1.83
C LEU A 112 0.46 8.57 1.04
N ASN A 113 0.26 9.71 1.71
CA ASN A 113 0.26 11.01 1.03
C ASN A 113 1.61 11.25 0.34
N GLU A 114 1.55 11.98 -0.77
CA GLU A 114 2.75 12.47 -1.46
C GLU A 114 3.61 13.27 -0.49
N ILE A 115 4.92 13.28 -0.74
CA ILE A 115 5.87 14.08 0.01
C ILE A 115 5.41 15.55 0.07
N ASP A 116 5.51 16.16 1.24
CA ASP A 116 5.25 17.59 1.42
C ASP A 116 6.45 18.35 0.84
N ALA A 117 6.18 19.28 -0.07
CA ALA A 117 7.18 19.92 -0.93
C ALA A 117 7.33 21.41 -0.63
#